data_AF-A0AAN1HUT4-F1
#
_entry.id   AF-A0AAN1HUT4-F1
#
_cell.length_a   1.000
_cell.length_b   1.000
_cell.length_c   1.000
_cell.angle_alpha   90.00
_cell.angle_beta   90.00
_cell.angle_gamma   90.00
#
_symmetry.space_group_name_H-M   'P 1'
#
loop_
_entity.id
_entity.type
_entity.pdbx_description
1 polymer ?
#
loop_
_entity_poly.entity_id
_entity_poly.type
_entity_poly.pdbx_seq_one_letter_code
_entity_poly.pdbx_strand_id
1 'polypeptide(L)'
;MSTPATVLAPLTTQDAEVLVQAARAAAEAAGVTAAISVVDAGGHLLAFRRDDRAVLIAGETSTRKAFTALQLDAPTADLVEAVRPGGVFHTLPTALDRPLLFLAGGVPVHRDGRLIGAIGVGGGAPEQDHEIATTAVATLG
;
A
#
# COMPACT_ATOMS: atom_id res chain seq x y z
N MET A 1 -11.02 27.67 25.46
CA MET A 1 -9.56 27.43 25.40
C MET A 1 -9.34 26.45 24.27
N SER A 2 -8.68 26.85 23.18
CA SER A 2 -8.45 25.96 22.04
C SER A 2 -7.34 24.99 22.41
N THR A 3 -7.64 23.69 22.42
CA THR A 3 -6.62 22.65 22.52
C THR A 3 -5.60 22.88 21.41
N PRO A 4 -4.28 22.93 21.68
CA PRO A 4 -3.30 23.00 20.62
C PRO A 4 -3.52 21.79 19.72
N ALA A 5 -3.70 22.02 18.42
CA ALA A 5 -3.80 20.93 17.46
C ALA A 5 -2.49 20.13 17.55
N THR A 6 -2.56 18.89 18.02
CA THR A 6 -1.42 17.97 18.00
C THR A 6 -0.92 17.92 16.56
N VAL A 7 0.30 18.41 16.33
CA VAL A 7 0.95 18.30 15.02
C VAL A 7 1.26 16.83 14.83
N LEU A 8 0.46 16.16 14.00
CA LEU A 8 0.63 14.74 13.70
C LEU A 8 1.95 14.56 12.94
N ALA A 9 2.77 13.60 13.36
CA ALA A 9 3.98 13.24 12.65
C ALA A 9 3.62 12.55 11.33
N PRO A 10 3.95 13.14 10.16
CA PRO A 10 3.68 12.53 8.86
C PRO A 10 4.52 11.27 8.66
N LEU A 11 4.17 10.46 7.66
CA LEU A 11 5.05 9.38 7.22
C LEU A 11 6.33 9.99 6.63
N THR A 12 7.48 9.64 7.20
CA THR A 12 8.78 10.17 6.78
C THR A 12 9.46 9.25 5.77
N THR A 13 10.52 9.74 5.11
CA THR A 13 11.37 8.87 4.28
C THR A 13 12.05 7.77 5.11
N GLN A 14 12.38 8.06 6.37
CA GLN A 14 12.93 7.06 7.28
C GLN A 14 11.92 5.96 7.60
N ASP A 15 10.66 6.32 7.84
CA ASP A 15 9.57 5.34 8.01
C ASP A 15 9.38 4.51 6.74
N ALA A 16 9.45 5.15 5.57
CA ALA A 16 9.31 4.46 4.28
C ALA A 16 10.46 3.47 4.04
N GLU A 17 11.69 3.79 4.42
CA GLU A 17 12.82 2.85 4.39
C GLU A 17 12.59 1.65 5.32
N VAL A 18 12.12 1.88 6.55
CA VAL A 18 11.77 0.82 7.51
C VAL A 18 10.71 -0.11 6.92
N LEU A 19 9.64 0.46 6.37
CA LEU A 19 8.56 -0.31 5.71
C LEU A 19 9.08 -1.13 4.53
N VAL A 20 9.95 -0.55 3.68
CA VAL A 20 10.56 -1.29 2.56
C VAL A 20 11.44 -2.43 3.04
N GLN A 21 12.24 -2.24 4.10
CA GLN A 21 13.09 -3.32 4.64
C GLN A 21 12.25 -4.41 5.31
N ALA A 22 11.19 -4.05 6.03
CA ALA A 22 10.29 -5.04 6.64
C ALA A 22 9.54 -5.86 5.57
N ALA A 23 8.99 -5.20 4.55
CA ALA A 23 8.33 -5.87 3.43
C ALA A 23 9.31 -6.74 2.63
N ARG A 24 10.55 -6.28 2.46
CA ARG A 24 11.63 -7.07 1.85
C ARG A 24 11.85 -8.37 2.61
N ALA A 25 12.05 -8.29 3.92
CA ALA A 25 12.34 -9.46 4.74
C ALA A 25 11.16 -10.46 4.73
N ALA A 26 9.93 -9.95 4.78
CA ALA A 26 8.73 -10.79 4.67
C ALA A 26 8.60 -11.46 3.29
N ALA A 27 8.90 -10.74 2.20
CA ALA A 27 8.89 -11.31 0.85
C ALA A 27 9.97 -12.40 0.69
N GLU A 28 11.18 -12.17 1.20
CA GLU A 28 12.27 -13.15 1.19
C GLU A 28 11.89 -14.42 1.98
N ALA A 29 11.27 -14.27 3.16
CA ALA A 29 10.79 -15.39 3.97
C ALA A 29 9.66 -16.18 3.26
N ALA A 30 8.82 -15.50 2.48
CA ALA A 30 7.74 -16.11 1.69
C ALA A 30 8.22 -16.68 0.34
N GLY A 31 9.49 -16.51 -0.03
CA GLY A 31 10.02 -16.93 -1.33
C GLY A 31 9.47 -16.13 -2.52
N VAL A 32 9.02 -14.89 -2.29
CA VAL A 32 8.41 -14.01 -3.30
C VAL A 32 9.42 -12.97 -3.78
N THR A 33 9.55 -12.79 -5.09
CA THR A 33 10.29 -11.66 -5.69
C THR A 33 9.34 -10.51 -5.99
N ALA A 34 9.48 -9.40 -5.28
CA ALA A 34 8.45 -8.36 -5.21
C ALA A 34 8.95 -6.96 -5.63
N ALA A 35 7.99 -6.11 -5.96
CA ALA A 35 8.12 -4.67 -5.90
C ALA A 35 7.34 -4.13 -4.70
N ILE A 36 7.90 -3.12 -4.04
CA ILE A 36 7.37 -2.48 -2.85
C ILE A 36 7.35 -0.98 -3.11
N SER A 37 6.19 -0.35 -2.91
CA SER A 37 5.99 1.10 -3.03
C SER A 37 5.44 1.65 -1.72
N VAL A 38 5.97 2.77 -1.25
CA VAL A 38 5.44 3.51 -0.09
C VAL A 38 5.10 4.93 -0.52
N VAL A 39 3.89 5.39 -0.20
CA VAL A 39 3.40 6.73 -0.50
C VAL A 39 3.06 7.52 0.77
N ASP A 40 3.25 8.84 0.74
CA ASP A 40 2.83 9.74 1.80
C ASP A 40 1.30 9.99 1.79
N ALA A 41 0.79 10.77 2.74
CA ALA A 41 -0.61 11.16 2.83
C ALA A 41 -1.12 11.99 1.62
N GLY A 42 -0.22 12.60 0.84
CA GLY A 42 -0.54 13.30 -0.40
C GLY A 42 -0.55 12.38 -1.63
N GLY A 43 -0.18 11.11 -1.48
CA GLY A 43 -0.08 10.14 -2.57
C GLY A 43 1.22 10.24 -3.37
N HIS A 44 2.24 10.91 -2.83
CA HIS A 44 3.57 10.97 -3.43
C HIS A 44 4.43 9.79 -2.99
N LEU A 45 5.20 9.25 -3.92
CA LEU A 45 6.10 8.14 -3.67
C LEU A 45 7.27 8.59 -2.78
N LEU A 46 7.40 7.98 -1.61
CA LEU A 46 8.53 8.20 -0.68
C LEU A 46 9.65 7.19 -0.88
N ALA A 47 9.29 5.92 -1.15
CA ALA A 47 10.25 4.85 -1.39
C ALA A 47 9.71 3.83 -2.39
N PHE A 48 10.63 3.29 -3.19
CA PHE A 48 10.36 2.22 -4.14
C PHE A 48 11.53 1.25 -4.21
N ARG A 49 11.21 -0.05 -4.20
CA ARG A 49 12.15 -1.14 -4.42
C ARG A 49 11.53 -2.15 -5.36
N ARG A 50 12.31 -2.71 -6.28
CA ARG A 50 11.91 -3.86 -7.09
C ARG A 50 13.04 -4.86 -7.16
N ASP A 51 12.73 -6.12 -6.87
CA ASP A 51 13.71 -7.21 -7.02
C ASP A 51 14.05 -7.46 -8.49
N ASP A 52 15.29 -7.84 -8.76
CA ASP A 52 15.81 -8.06 -10.12
C ASP A 52 14.94 -9.06 -10.93
N ARG A 53 14.45 -10.10 -10.24
CA ARG A 53 13.61 -11.17 -10.83
C ARG A 53 12.11 -10.98 -10.57
N ALA A 54 11.67 -9.83 -10.06
CA ALA A 54 10.24 -9.54 -9.94
C ALA A 54 9.60 -9.48 -11.33
N VAL A 55 8.37 -10.00 -11.44
CA VAL A 55 7.58 -9.88 -12.69
C VAL A 55 7.43 -8.42 -13.08
N LEU A 56 7.48 -8.12 -14.38
CA LEU A 56 7.55 -6.74 -14.89
C LEU A 56 6.43 -5.83 -14.34
N ILE A 57 5.22 -6.36 -14.26
CA ILE A 57 4.02 -5.64 -13.81
C ILE A 57 4.05 -5.28 -12.31
N ALA A 58 4.91 -5.93 -11.51
CA ALA A 58 5.01 -5.70 -10.07
C ALA A 58 5.28 -4.24 -9.71
N GLY A 59 6.13 -3.57 -10.50
CA GLY A 59 6.48 -2.16 -10.28
C GLY A 59 5.23 -1.28 -10.28
N GLU A 60 4.45 -1.31 -11.36
CA GLU A 60 3.24 -0.50 -11.45
C GLU A 60 2.15 -0.98 -10.47
N THR A 61 1.93 -2.28 -10.33
CA THR A 61 0.86 -2.77 -9.45
C THR A 61 1.11 -2.43 -7.99
N SER A 62 2.35 -2.54 -7.49
CA SER A 62 2.68 -2.13 -6.11
C SER A 62 2.35 -0.65 -5.88
N THR A 63 2.72 0.24 -6.80
CA THR A 63 2.41 1.68 -6.70
C THR A 63 0.91 1.95 -6.77
N ARG A 64 0.18 1.27 -7.67
CA ARG A 64 -1.27 1.44 -7.83
C ARG A 64 -2.05 0.92 -6.62
N LYS A 65 -1.62 -0.20 -6.03
CA LYS A 65 -2.21 -0.75 -4.81
C LYS A 65 -2.00 0.18 -3.61
N ALA A 66 -0.78 0.71 -3.42
CA ALA A 66 -0.49 1.70 -2.37
C ALA A 66 -1.39 2.94 -2.52
N PHE A 67 -1.46 3.48 -3.73
CA PHE A 67 -2.31 4.63 -4.03
C PHE A 67 -3.80 4.35 -3.81
N THR A 68 -4.28 3.16 -4.17
CA THR A 68 -5.68 2.78 -3.95
C THR A 68 -6.01 2.64 -2.47
N ALA A 69 -5.11 2.02 -1.70
CA ALA A 69 -5.27 1.90 -0.25
C ALA A 69 -5.31 3.27 0.44
N LEU A 70 -4.47 4.21 -0.01
CA LEU A 70 -4.49 5.59 0.48
C LEU A 70 -5.81 6.30 0.16
N GLN A 71 -6.30 6.22 -1.08
CA GLN A 71 -7.48 6.97 -1.53
C GLN A 71 -8.78 6.55 -0.84
N LEU A 72 -8.85 5.29 -0.40
CA LEU A 72 -10.05 4.70 0.19
C LEU A 72 -9.88 4.40 1.68
N ASP A 73 -8.71 4.72 2.24
CA ASP A 73 -8.33 4.40 3.62
C ASP A 73 -8.70 2.96 4.01
N ALA A 74 -8.38 2.03 3.12
CA ALA A 74 -8.76 0.63 3.26
C ALA A 74 -7.75 -0.29 2.58
N PRO A 75 -7.46 -1.48 3.15
CA PRO A 75 -6.71 -2.50 2.44
C PRO A 75 -7.36 -2.85 1.11
N THR A 76 -6.56 -2.95 0.04
CA THR A 76 -7.11 -3.28 -1.29
C THR A 76 -7.71 -4.67 -1.35
N ALA A 77 -7.36 -5.56 -0.43
CA ALA A 77 -7.94 -6.89 -0.27
C ALA A 77 -9.44 -6.83 0.07
N ASP A 78 -9.85 -5.87 0.90
CA ASP A 78 -11.22 -5.75 1.40
C ASP A 78 -12.19 -5.18 0.35
N LEU A 79 -11.63 -4.60 -0.72
CA LEU A 79 -12.39 -3.86 -1.73
C LEU A 79 -12.64 -4.66 -3.02
N VAL A 80 -12.07 -5.87 -3.15
CA VAL A 80 -12.14 -6.68 -4.37
C VAL A 80 -13.58 -7.01 -4.75
N GLU A 81 -14.42 -7.42 -3.79
CA GLU A 81 -15.83 -7.76 -4.06
C GLU A 81 -16.66 -6.54 -4.45
N ALA A 82 -16.33 -5.36 -3.90
CA ALA A 82 -17.10 -4.13 -4.15
C ALA A 82 -17.01 -3.66 -5.61
N VAL A 83 -15.96 -4.04 -6.34
CA VAL A 83 -15.73 -3.62 -7.73
C VAL A 83 -16.09 -4.67 -8.78
N ARG A 84 -16.55 -5.86 -8.36
CA ARG A 84 -17.03 -6.89 -9.29
C ARG A 84 -18.28 -6.41 -10.05
N PRO A 85 -18.60 -7.00 -11.22
CA PRO A 85 -19.86 -6.72 -11.91
C PRO A 85 -21.06 -6.84 -10.96
N GLY A 86 -21.84 -5.77 -10.85
CA GLY A 86 -22.97 -5.67 -9.91
C GLY A 86 -22.63 -5.18 -8.50
N GLY A 87 -21.34 -4.99 -8.18
CA GLY A 87 -20.88 -4.39 -6.93
C GLY A 87 -21.08 -2.88 -6.87
N VAL A 88 -21.13 -2.33 -5.65
CA VAL A 88 -21.42 -0.90 -5.38
C VAL A 88 -20.38 0.06 -6.00
N PHE A 89 -19.16 -0.42 -6.25
CA PHE A 89 -18.06 0.33 -6.85
C PHE A 89 -17.61 -0.26 -8.19
N HIS A 90 -18.49 -0.97 -8.92
CA HIS A 90 -18.13 -1.65 -10.17
C HIS A 90 -17.37 -0.77 -11.18
N THR A 91 -17.73 0.51 -11.31
CA THR A 91 -17.12 1.44 -12.28
C THR A 91 -15.88 2.17 -11.73
N LEU A 92 -15.63 2.09 -10.43
CA LEU A 92 -14.57 2.84 -9.76
C LEU A 92 -13.15 2.55 -10.26
N PRO A 93 -12.75 1.31 -10.63
CA PRO A 93 -11.41 1.02 -11.14
C PRO A 93 -10.97 1.94 -12.29
N THR A 94 -11.91 2.36 -13.14
CA THR A 94 -11.64 3.19 -14.33
C THR A 94 -12.30 4.57 -14.30
N ALA A 95 -12.90 4.97 -13.18
CA ALA A 95 -13.65 6.23 -13.08
C ALA A 95 -12.76 7.49 -12.97
N LEU A 96 -11.45 7.32 -12.74
CA LEU A 96 -10.50 8.41 -12.49
C LEU A 96 -9.40 8.45 -13.56
N ASP A 97 -8.86 9.64 -13.84
CA ASP A 97 -7.73 9.84 -14.76
C ASP A 97 -6.50 9.01 -14.37
N ARG A 98 -6.33 8.80 -13.06
CA ARG A 98 -5.38 7.83 -12.49
C ARG A 98 -6.18 6.62 -12.01
N PRO A 99 -6.29 5.54 -12.82
CA PRO A 99 -7.02 4.34 -12.43
C PRO A 99 -6.54 3.77 -11.10
N LEU A 100 -7.50 3.23 -10.34
CA LEU A 100 -7.29 2.52 -9.09
C LEU A 100 -7.15 1.03 -9.37
N LEU A 101 -6.39 0.33 -8.52
CA LEU A 101 -6.15 -1.10 -8.65
C LEU A 101 -6.65 -1.84 -7.41
N PHE A 102 -7.76 -2.56 -7.61
CA PHE A 102 -8.42 -3.38 -6.61
C PHE A 102 -7.90 -4.80 -6.65
N LEU A 103 -6.64 -4.95 -6.25
CA LEU A 103 -5.96 -6.23 -6.12
C LEU A 103 -5.25 -6.25 -4.75
N ALA A 104 -5.40 -7.33 -3.98
CA ALA A 104 -4.81 -7.42 -2.65
C ALA A 104 -3.29 -7.15 -2.66
N GLY A 105 -2.81 -6.44 -1.64
CA GLY A 105 -1.40 -6.03 -1.52
C GLY A 105 -1.17 -4.54 -1.22
N GLY A 106 -2.21 -3.71 -1.21
CA GLY A 106 -2.15 -2.33 -0.71
C GLY A 106 -2.68 -2.26 0.72
N VAL A 107 -1.97 -1.59 1.62
CA VAL A 107 -2.34 -1.45 3.04
C VAL A 107 -2.13 -0.01 3.51
N PRO A 108 -3.13 0.63 4.13
CA PRO A 108 -3.00 1.96 4.72
C PRO A 108 -2.02 1.96 5.90
N VAL A 109 -1.25 3.04 6.05
CA VAL A 109 -0.38 3.26 7.20
C VAL A 109 -0.99 4.32 8.10
N HIS A 110 -1.24 3.95 9.35
CA HIS A 110 -1.85 4.81 10.36
C HIS A 110 -0.87 5.13 11.47
N ARG A 111 -0.97 6.35 12.00
CA ARG A 111 -0.31 6.76 13.26
C ARG A 111 -1.31 7.56 14.07
N ASP A 112 -1.45 7.20 15.34
CA ASP A 112 -2.45 7.81 16.25
C ASP A 112 -3.88 7.84 15.67
N GLY A 113 -4.27 6.76 14.98
CA GLY A 113 -5.59 6.62 14.35
C GLY A 113 -5.80 7.50 13.12
N ARG A 114 -4.75 8.12 12.57
CA ARG A 114 -4.81 8.96 11.37
C ARG A 114 -4.02 8.35 10.23
N LEU A 115 -4.59 8.36 9.04
CA LEU A 115 -3.93 7.95 7.80
C LEU A 115 -2.75 8.88 7.49
N ILE A 116 -1.54 8.32 7.43
CA ILE A 116 -0.31 9.07 7.14
C ILE A 116 0.37 8.66 5.83
N GLY A 117 -0.12 7.60 5.19
CA GLY A 117 0.41 7.08 3.93
C GLY A 117 -0.11 5.69 3.64
N ALA A 118 0.52 4.99 2.70
CA ALA A 118 0.19 3.60 2.40
C ALA A 118 1.41 2.85 1.84
N ILE A 119 1.41 1.53 2.01
CA ILE A 119 2.35 0.61 1.35
C ILE A 119 1.59 -0.22 0.31
N GLY A 120 2.27 -0.58 -0.76
CA GLY A 120 1.80 -1.53 -1.75
C GLY A 120 2.88 -2.53 -2.14
N VAL A 121 2.49 -3.79 -2.29
CA VAL A 121 3.35 -4.91 -2.69
C VAL A 121 2.78 -5.56 -3.93
N GLY A 122 3.66 -5.90 -4.87
CA GLY A 122 3.31 -6.61 -6.09
C GLY A 122 4.37 -7.65 -6.42
N GLY A 123 3.98 -8.87 -6.78
CA GLY A 123 4.90 -9.87 -7.34
C GLY A 123 4.51 -11.31 -7.03
N GLY A 124 3.87 -11.55 -5.89
CA GLY A 124 3.33 -12.85 -5.50
C GLY A 124 1.87 -13.03 -5.92
N ALA A 125 1.23 -14.05 -5.36
CA ALA A 125 -0.23 -14.14 -5.35
C ALA A 125 -0.81 -12.98 -4.52
N PRO A 126 -2.05 -12.52 -4.80
CA PRO A 126 -2.64 -11.35 -4.15
C PRO A 126 -2.64 -11.44 -2.61
N GLU A 127 -2.90 -12.62 -2.06
CA GLU A 127 -2.91 -12.88 -0.62
C GLU A 127 -1.50 -12.78 -0.03
N GLN A 128 -0.48 -13.30 -0.73
CA GLN A 128 0.92 -13.16 -0.32
C GLN A 128 1.36 -11.69 -0.30
N ASP A 129 1.00 -10.93 -1.35
CA ASP A 129 1.29 -9.50 -1.42
C ASP A 129 0.66 -8.76 -0.22
N HIS A 130 -0.58 -9.12 0.16
CA HIS A 130 -1.28 -8.52 1.30
C HIS A 130 -0.66 -8.89 2.65
N GLU A 131 -0.27 -10.15 2.85
CA GLU A 131 0.41 -10.61 4.06
C GLU A 131 1.77 -9.91 4.23
N ILE A 132 2.55 -9.77 3.16
CA ILE A 132 3.83 -9.05 3.15
C ILE A 132 3.63 -7.58 3.53
N ALA A 133 2.66 -6.92 2.90
CA ALA A 133 2.34 -5.51 3.19
C ALA A 133 1.91 -5.31 4.64
N THR A 134 1.01 -6.16 5.14
CA THR A 134 0.49 -6.10 6.52
C THR A 134 1.58 -6.36 7.54
N THR A 135 2.44 -7.35 7.30
CA THR A 135 3.60 -7.65 8.15
C THR A 135 4.52 -6.43 8.24
N ALA A 136 4.78 -5.76 7.11
CA ALA A 136 5.61 -4.55 7.10
C ALA A 136 5.00 -3.41 7.91
N VAL A 137 3.70 -3.12 7.74
CA VAL A 137 3.02 -2.07 8.51
C VAL A 137 3.05 -2.38 10.01
N ALA A 138 2.91 -3.64 10.42
CA ALA A 138 2.96 -4.02 11.81
C ALA A 138 4.33 -3.78 12.49
N THR A 139 5.40 -3.55 11.73
CA THR A 139 6.72 -3.17 12.27
C THR A 139 6.85 -1.67 12.56
N LEU A 140 5.96 -0.85 12.00
CA LEU A 140 5.96 0.60 12.20
C LEU A 140 5.12 0.93 13.44
N GLY A 141 5.79 1.50 14.46
CA GLY A 141 5.20 1.90 15.74
C GLY A 141 4.34 3.16 15.65
#